data_AF-A0A6L7LBT2-F1
#
_entry.id   AF-A0A6L7LBT2-F1
#
_cell.length_a   1.000
_cell.length_b   1.000
_cell.length_c   1.000
_cell.angle_alpha   90.00
_cell.angle_beta   90.00
_cell.angle_gamma   90.00
#
_symmetry.space_group_name_H-M   'P 1'
#
loop_
_entity.id
_entity.type
_entity.pdbx_description
1 polymer ?
#
loop_
_entity_poly.entity_id
_entity_poly.type
_entity_poly.pdbx_seq_one_letter_code
_entity_poly.pdbx_strand_id
1 'polypeptide(L)'
;MERARHNERFLATLDLDTTPYLDWAVTIAFYAALRYMDAFFHPQEVNSHSERLRLVRTNPRTRPIYDSYAELYRQSRDARYELTQFTPDQVRSLVVNSLGRVRAHMLRQ
;
A
#
# COMPACT_ATOMS: atom_id res chain seq x y z
N MET A 1 -2.80 5.89 12.72
CA MET A 1 -2.75 6.22 11.27
C MET A 1 -1.59 7.15 10.89
N GLU A 2 -0.93 7.85 11.83
CA GLU A 2 0.15 8.81 11.51
C GLU A 2 1.31 8.20 10.70
N ARG A 3 1.71 6.96 10.99
CA ARG A 3 2.76 6.26 10.24
C ARG A 3 2.41 6.05 8.76
N ALA A 4 1.13 5.83 8.44
CA ALA A 4 0.67 5.75 7.06
C ALA A 4 0.81 7.11 6.36
N ARG A 5 0.35 8.19 7.01
CA ARG A 5 0.48 9.56 6.50
C ARG A 5 1.94 10.02 6.38
N HIS A 6 2.83 9.54 7.23
CA HIS A 6 4.26 9.80 7.12
C HIS A 6 4.83 9.19 5.83
N ASN A 7 4.49 7.92 5.53
CA ASN A 7 4.90 7.28 4.28
C ASN A 7 4.29 7.94 3.04
N GLU A 8 3.01 8.34 3.09
CA GLU A 8 2.39 9.11 2.00
C GLU A 8 3.09 10.46 1.75
N ARG A 9 3.48 11.16 2.82
CA ARG A 9 4.24 12.41 2.70
C ARG A 9 5.60 12.18 2.08
N PHE A 10 6.29 11.09 2.44
CA PHE A 10 7.56 10.73 1.80
C PHE A 10 7.37 10.37 0.33
N LEU A 11 6.35 9.58 0.00
CA LEU A 11 6.02 9.28 -1.40
C LEU A 11 5.77 10.55 -2.22
N ALA A 12 5.08 11.54 -1.63
CA ALA A 12 4.80 12.81 -2.28
C ALA A 12 6.05 13.69 -2.51
N THR A 13 7.21 13.38 -1.92
CA THR A 13 8.47 14.09 -2.23
C THR A 13 9.18 13.53 -3.45
N LEU A 14 8.72 12.42 -4.02
CA LEU A 14 9.31 11.82 -5.21
C LEU A 14 8.65 12.40 -6.47
N ASP A 15 9.46 12.95 -7.37
CA ASP A 15 9.01 13.26 -8.73
C ASP A 15 9.01 11.97 -9.56
N LEU A 16 7.81 11.44 -9.83
CA LEU A 16 7.65 10.17 -10.53
C LEU A 16 8.09 10.21 -12.00
N ASP A 17 8.19 11.39 -12.61
CA ASP A 17 8.59 11.49 -14.02
C ASP A 17 10.11 11.48 -14.20
N THR A 18 10.86 11.82 -13.15
CA THR A 18 12.33 11.98 -13.23
C THR A 18 13.10 11.07 -12.28
N THR A 19 12.45 10.53 -11.24
CA THR A 19 13.14 9.69 -10.24
C THR A 19 13.57 8.34 -10.84
N PRO A 20 14.81 7.89 -10.59
CA PRO A 20 15.23 6.54 -10.93
C PRO A 20 14.70 5.48 -9.94
N TYR A 21 13.96 5.89 -8.90
CA TYR A 21 13.58 5.04 -7.76
C TYR A 21 12.07 4.69 -7.76
N LEU A 22 11.52 4.31 -8.91
CA LEU A 22 10.09 3.98 -9.05
C LEU A 22 9.69 2.71 -8.28
N ASP A 23 10.58 1.75 -8.17
CA ASP A 23 10.47 0.56 -7.31
C ASP A 23 10.28 0.94 -5.83
N TRP A 24 11.01 1.95 -5.36
CA TRP A 24 10.86 2.50 -4.02
C TRP A 24 9.55 3.25 -3.85
N ALA A 25 9.08 3.98 -4.87
CA ALA A 25 7.77 4.63 -4.82
C ALA A 25 6.63 3.59 -4.62
N VAL A 26 6.66 2.47 -5.35
CA VAL A 26 5.73 1.34 -5.17
C VAL A 26 5.84 0.73 -3.77
N THR A 27 7.07 0.52 -3.30
CA THR A 27 7.33 -0.01 -1.96
C THR A 27 6.75 0.90 -0.88
N ILE A 28 7.00 2.21 -0.94
CA ILE A 28 6.47 3.19 0.01
C ILE A 28 4.94 3.21 -0.01
N ALA A 29 4.32 3.14 -1.20
CA ALA A 29 2.87 3.08 -1.34
C ALA A 29 2.27 1.86 -0.62
N PHE A 30 2.88 0.68 -0.76
CA PHE A 30 2.49 -0.50 0.00
C PHE A 30 2.69 -0.31 1.51
N TYR A 31 3.83 0.22 1.95
CA TYR A 31 4.06 0.45 3.37
C TYR A 31 3.10 1.48 3.97
N ALA A 32 2.61 2.46 3.21
CA ALA A 32 1.54 3.33 3.65
C ALA A 32 0.23 2.54 3.89
N ALA A 33 -0.18 1.71 2.93
CA ALA A 33 -1.35 0.84 3.06
C ALA A 33 -1.21 -0.17 4.23
N LEU A 34 -0.04 -0.75 4.40
CA LEU A 34 0.29 -1.64 5.52
C LEU A 34 0.07 -0.95 6.87
N ARG A 35 0.52 0.30 7.02
CA ARG A 35 0.34 1.06 8.26
C ARG A 35 -1.09 1.48 8.53
N TYR A 36 -1.93 1.60 7.49
CA TYR A 36 -3.38 1.70 7.71
C TYR A 36 -3.95 0.40 8.28
N MET A 37 -3.59 -0.75 7.72
CA MET A 37 -4.06 -2.05 8.22
C MET A 37 -3.57 -2.32 9.65
N ASP A 38 -2.31 -2.03 9.95
CA ASP A 38 -1.77 -2.18 11.31
C ASP A 38 -2.54 -1.32 12.32
N ALA A 39 -2.89 -0.08 11.95
CA ALA A 39 -3.69 0.79 12.81
C ALA A 39 -5.13 0.29 12.97
N PHE A 40 -5.72 -0.29 11.93
CA PHE A 40 -7.09 -0.80 11.94
C PHE A 40 -7.24 -2.09 12.74
N PHE A 41 -6.28 -3.02 12.61
CA PHE A 41 -6.33 -4.31 13.29
C PHE A 41 -5.74 -4.31 14.70
N HIS A 42 -5.14 -3.20 15.16
CA HIS A 42 -4.64 -3.09 16.53
C HIS A 42 -5.76 -3.37 17.56
N PRO A 43 -5.55 -4.21 18.60
CA PRO A 43 -4.29 -4.83 19.05
C PRO A 43 -4.02 -6.24 18.52
N GLN A 44 -4.76 -6.73 17.52
CA GLN A 44 -4.51 -8.06 16.95
C GLN A 44 -3.07 -8.14 16.42
N GLU A 45 -2.26 -9.00 17.01
CA GLU A 45 -0.93 -9.29 16.50
C GLU A 45 -1.07 -10.00 15.15
N VAL A 46 -0.61 -9.34 14.09
CA VAL A 46 -0.59 -9.88 12.73
C VAL A 46 0.86 -10.07 12.32
N ASN A 47 1.32 -11.31 12.43
CA ASN A 47 2.74 -11.64 12.40
C ASN A 47 3.28 -11.90 10.99
N SER A 48 2.40 -11.94 9.99
CA SER A 48 2.82 -12.11 8.59
C SER A 48 1.98 -11.30 7.60
N HIS A 49 2.55 -11.05 6.42
CA HIS A 49 1.80 -10.45 5.32
C HIS A 49 0.66 -11.35 4.83
N SER A 50 0.87 -12.67 4.83
CA SER A 50 -0.14 -13.66 4.43
C SER A 50 -1.35 -13.66 5.38
N GLU A 51 -1.09 -13.60 6.68
CA GLU A 51 -2.14 -13.46 7.69
C GLU A 51 -2.90 -12.14 7.53
N ARG A 52 -2.17 -11.04 7.31
CA ARG A 52 -2.80 -9.73 7.08
C ARG A 52 -3.69 -9.72 5.84
N LEU A 53 -3.22 -10.31 4.73
CA LEU A 53 -4.04 -10.46 3.53
C LEU A 53 -5.31 -11.26 3.79
N ARG A 54 -5.20 -12.36 4.54
CA ARG A 54 -6.36 -13.16 4.96
C ARG A 54 -7.34 -12.31 5.75
N LEU A 55 -6.87 -11.56 6.75
CA LEU A 55 -7.71 -10.69 7.59
C LEU A 55 -8.40 -9.60 6.79
N VAL A 56 -7.68 -8.92 5.88
CA VAL A 56 -8.25 -7.91 4.98
C VAL A 56 -9.34 -8.53 4.10
N ARG A 57 -9.12 -9.75 3.60
CA ARG A 57 -10.10 -10.45 2.76
C ARG A 57 -11.36 -10.86 3.52
N THR A 58 -11.21 -11.30 4.77
CA THR A 58 -12.32 -11.92 5.52
C THR A 58 -13.07 -10.95 6.43
N ASN A 59 -12.45 -9.84 6.87
CA ASN A 59 -13.11 -8.88 7.73
C ASN A 59 -14.09 -8.01 6.90
N PRO A 60 -15.39 -7.95 7.24
CA PRO A 60 -16.38 -7.19 6.47
C PRO A 60 -16.05 -5.70 6.30
N ARG A 61 -15.38 -5.09 7.27
CA ARG A 61 -15.01 -3.66 7.23
C ARG A 61 -13.84 -3.38 6.29
N THR A 62 -13.03 -4.37 5.91
CA THR A 62 -11.84 -4.18 5.05
C THR A 62 -11.93 -4.98 3.74
N ARG A 63 -12.82 -5.96 3.64
CA ARG A 63 -13.10 -6.71 2.40
C ARG A 63 -13.31 -5.82 1.17
N PRO A 64 -14.02 -4.66 1.23
CA PRO A 64 -14.22 -3.80 0.07
C PRO A 64 -12.95 -3.19 -0.54
N ILE A 65 -11.82 -3.24 0.17
CA ILE A 65 -10.52 -2.75 -0.30
C ILE A 65 -9.49 -3.86 -0.46
N TYR A 66 -9.91 -5.14 -0.38
CA TYR A 66 -9.00 -6.27 -0.47
C TYR A 66 -8.18 -6.26 -1.76
N ASP A 67 -8.81 -6.10 -2.92
CA ASP A 67 -8.11 -6.15 -4.20
C ASP A 67 -7.06 -5.03 -4.31
N SER A 68 -7.39 -3.81 -3.86
CA SER A 68 -6.45 -2.69 -3.84
C SER A 68 -5.27 -2.92 -2.89
N TYR A 69 -5.52 -3.49 -1.71
CA TYR A 69 -4.46 -3.80 -0.76
C TYR A 69 -3.58 -4.96 -1.26
N ALA A 70 -4.18 -6.01 -1.83
CA ALA A 70 -3.49 -7.17 -2.38
C ALA A 70 -2.63 -6.77 -3.59
N GLU A 71 -3.11 -5.84 -4.41
CA GLU A 71 -2.34 -5.32 -5.54
C GLU A 71 -1.07 -4.60 -5.09
N LEU A 72 -1.18 -3.69 -4.12
CA LEU A 72 0.00 -3.01 -3.56
C LEU A 72 0.99 -4.01 -2.96
N TYR A 73 0.50 -5.04 -2.26
CA TYR A 73 1.36 -6.09 -1.73
C TYR A 73 2.12 -6.81 -2.84
N ARG A 74 1.42 -7.27 -3.89
CA ARG A 74 2.02 -7.97 -5.03
C ARG A 74 3.08 -7.11 -5.71
N GLN A 75 2.71 -5.90 -6.12
CA GLN A 75 3.63 -5.00 -6.83
C GLN A 75 4.84 -4.62 -5.98
N SER A 76 4.68 -4.44 -4.66
CA SER A 76 5.82 -4.18 -3.77
C SER A 76 6.75 -5.38 -3.60
N ARG A 77 6.26 -6.60 -3.81
CA ARG A 77 7.10 -7.80 -3.82
C ARG A 77 7.84 -7.89 -5.15
N ASP A 78 7.14 -7.68 -6.25
CA ASP A 78 7.71 -7.72 -7.60
C ASP A 78 8.81 -6.66 -7.76
N ALA A 79 8.61 -5.47 -7.18
CA ALA A 79 9.64 -4.43 -7.09
C ALA A 79 10.91 -4.89 -6.37
N ARG A 80 10.77 -5.56 -5.22
CA ARG A 80 11.90 -5.87 -4.33
C ARG A 80 12.60 -7.19 -4.63
N TYR A 81 11.86 -8.20 -5.08
CA TYR A 81 12.35 -9.56 -5.22
C TYR A 81 12.46 -10.00 -6.68
N GLU A 82 11.60 -9.48 -7.54
CA GLU A 82 11.62 -9.80 -8.97
C GLU A 82 12.28 -8.69 -9.80
N LEU A 83 12.73 -7.61 -9.16
CA LEU A 83 13.38 -6.45 -9.78
C LEU A 83 12.56 -5.88 -10.96
N THR A 84 11.24 -5.92 -10.84
CA THR A 84 10.33 -5.45 -11.89
C THR A 84 10.55 -3.96 -12.15
N GLN A 85 10.68 -3.60 -13.43
CA GLN A 85 10.76 -2.22 -13.85
C GLN A 85 9.37 -1.61 -13.91
N PHE A 86 9.24 -0.41 -13.34
CA PHE A 86 8.00 0.36 -13.34
C PHE A 86 8.13 1.58 -14.24
N THR A 87 7.03 1.95 -14.87
CA THR A 87 6.86 3.24 -15.54
C THR A 87 6.20 4.24 -14.61
N PRO A 88 6.40 5.56 -14.83
CA PRO A 88 5.72 6.60 -14.04
C PRO A 88 4.20 6.41 -13.99
N ASP A 89 3.57 6.03 -15.10
CA ASP A 89 2.12 5.84 -15.18
C ASP A 89 1.62 4.62 -14.40
N GLN A 90 2.39 3.53 -14.39
CA GLN A 90 2.08 2.38 -13.53
C GLN A 90 2.13 2.78 -12.05
N VAL A 91 3.16 3.53 -11.64
CA VAL A 91 3.26 4.00 -10.25
C VAL A 91 2.11 4.95 -9.92
N ARG A 92 1.82 5.93 -10.79
CA ARG A 92 0.67 6.83 -10.61
C ARG A 92 -0.65 6.08 -10.47
N SER A 93 -0.88 5.06 -11.30
CA SER A 93 -2.08 4.22 -11.21
C SER A 93 -2.16 3.51 -9.86
N LEU A 94 -1.07 2.93 -9.37
CA LEU A 94 -1.03 2.28 -8.06
C LEU A 94 -1.29 3.26 -6.91
N VAL A 95 -0.73 4.48 -6.99
CA VAL A 95 -0.89 5.51 -5.96
C VAL A 95 -2.33 6.05 -5.94
N VAL A 96 -2.87 6.43 -7.10
CA VAL A 96 -4.21 7.03 -7.22
C VAL A 96 -5.29 5.99 -6.96
N ASN A 97 -5.21 4.83 -7.62
CA ASN A 97 -6.29 3.85 -7.57
C ASN A 97 -6.19 2.97 -6.33
N SER A 98 -5.05 2.32 -6.12
CA SER A 98 -4.92 1.32 -5.06
C SER A 98 -4.71 1.97 -3.68
N LEU A 99 -3.66 2.77 -3.52
CA LEU A 99 -3.42 3.45 -2.24
C LEU A 99 -4.52 4.47 -1.93
N GLY A 100 -4.97 5.23 -2.92
CA GLY A 100 -6.09 6.18 -2.77
C GLY A 100 -7.37 5.51 -2.26
N ARG A 101 -7.74 4.33 -2.79
CA ARG A 101 -8.92 3.58 -2.32
C ARG A 101 -8.74 3.04 -0.91
N VAL A 102 -7.57 2.50 -0.56
CA VAL A 102 -7.25 2.07 0.81
C VAL A 102 -7.37 3.25 1.78
N ARG A 103 -6.72 4.37 1.47
CA ARG A 103 -6.75 5.60 2.27
C ARG A 103 -8.18 6.10 2.47
N ALA A 104 -8.91 6.31 1.37
CA ALA A 104 -10.26 6.86 1.43
C ALA A 104 -11.21 5.99 2.25
N HIS A 105 -11.08 4.67 2.14
CA HIS A 105 -11.87 3.74 2.95
C HIS A 105 -11.50 3.81 4.43
N MET A 106 -10.21 3.82 4.76
CA MET A 106 -9.73 3.81 6.14
C MET A 106 -10.04 5.10 6.89
N LEU A 107 -10.07 6.24 6.20
CA LEU A 107 -10.44 7.53 6.79
C LEU A 107 -11.94 7.66 7.10
N ARG A 108 -12.78 6.73 6.64
CA ARG A 108 -14.22 6.69 6.92
C ARG A 108 -14.61 5.68 8.01
N GLN A 109 -13.65 4.92 8.54
CA GLN A 109 -13.88 3.91 9.58
C GLN A 109 -13.70 4.48 10.98
#